data_AF-A0A7D5DAB3-F1
#
_entry.id   AF-A0A7D5DAB3-F1
#
_cell.length_a   1.000
_cell.length_b   1.000
_cell.length_c   1.000
_cell.angle_alpha   90.00
_cell.angle_beta   90.00
_cell.angle_gamma   90.00
#
_symmetry.space_group_name_H-M   'P 1'
#
loop_
_entity.id
_entity.type
_entity.pdbx_description
1 polymer ?
#
loop_
_entity_poly.entity_id
_entity_poly.type
_entity_poly.pdbx_seq_one_letter_code
_entity_poly.pdbx_strand_id
1 'polypeptide(L)'
;MSKQTLNLGTPPAGADGDTVRGAFVKTEANMVEIYNQLGATGTPPALPAALPIAKGGTGASTQAGARTALGVGPGDAPTLTGLELTGGAYIDFHYNSSAADYTSRIIANSATNVTVMGAGSTGLSMGGSFFPNTDGGMNCGTGQNRFASLYAVTGTINTSDAREKTEVSKLTDSEVSAAMLLAAEIGSYKWLSSIVVKGEDARTHIGMTVQRAIEIMSGQGLDAMSYAFICYDEWPALEEITEEVIRGNIYSAGEPLYQNVPYSQFQQYKDFPAFTWEETSREQVVIQEARDAGNRYGFRYDQLGLFIARGQEERLARLEAKLSASAT
;
A
#
# COMPACT_ATOMS: atom_id res chain seq x y z
N MET A 1 8.34 46.56 -17.47
CA MET A 1 8.95 47.82 -17.01
C MET A 1 8.86 47.85 -15.49
N SER A 2 9.71 48.62 -14.83
CA SER A 2 9.56 48.83 -13.39
C SER A 2 8.22 49.55 -13.15
N LYS A 3 7.43 49.11 -12.17
CA LYS A 3 6.22 49.81 -11.72
C LYS A 3 6.51 51.30 -11.58
N GLN A 4 5.94 52.13 -12.45
CA GLN A 4 6.17 53.58 -12.40
C GLN A 4 5.09 54.23 -11.54
N THR A 5 5.51 54.72 -10.38
CA THR A 5 4.65 55.48 -9.47
C THR A 5 4.39 56.86 -10.06
N LEU A 6 3.13 57.18 -10.35
CA LEU A 6 2.70 58.52 -10.75
C LEU A 6 2.82 59.44 -9.53
N ASN A 7 3.77 60.37 -9.56
CA ASN A 7 3.89 61.41 -8.54
C ASN A 7 3.10 62.64 -9.00
N LEU A 8 1.93 62.85 -8.43
CA LEU A 8 1.07 63.98 -8.76
C LEU A 8 1.52 65.30 -8.11
N GLY A 9 2.51 65.25 -7.22
CA GLY A 9 3.06 66.42 -6.52
C GLY A 9 2.03 67.20 -5.71
N THR A 10 2.43 68.41 -5.27
CA THR A 10 1.52 69.44 -4.72
C THR A 10 0.96 70.27 -5.90
N PRO A 11 -0.33 70.66 -5.93
CA PRO A 11 -0.92 71.42 -7.04
C PRO A 11 -0.09 72.68 -7.37
N PRO A 12 0.17 73.00 -8.64
CA PRO A 12 1.37 73.75 -8.97
C PRO A 12 1.25 75.24 -8.67
N ALA A 13 2.22 75.72 -7.90
CA ALA A 13 2.93 76.96 -8.21
C ALA A 13 4.40 76.62 -8.51
N GLY A 14 4.65 76.08 -9.72
CA GLY A 14 5.97 76.09 -10.37
C GLY A 14 6.93 74.91 -10.13
N ALA A 15 7.34 74.29 -11.25
CA ALA A 15 8.59 73.56 -11.55
C ALA A 15 8.78 72.06 -11.20
N ASP A 16 8.08 71.45 -10.25
CA ASP A 16 8.55 70.13 -9.73
C ASP A 16 7.62 68.93 -9.99
N GLY A 17 6.49 69.11 -10.69
CA GLY A 17 5.51 68.05 -11.00
C GLY A 17 5.43 67.68 -12.48
N ASP A 18 5.10 66.42 -12.79
CA ASP A 18 4.80 66.01 -14.16
C ASP A 18 3.67 66.90 -14.73
N THR A 19 3.86 67.40 -15.95
CA THR A 19 2.76 68.07 -16.66
C THR A 19 1.62 67.08 -16.89
N VAL A 20 0.38 67.57 -17.04
CA VAL A 20 -0.77 66.74 -17.42
C VAL A 20 -0.43 65.83 -18.62
N ARG A 21 0.28 66.36 -19.62
CA ARG A 21 0.76 65.59 -20.78
C ARG A 21 1.74 64.47 -20.40
N GLY A 22 2.71 64.76 -19.54
CA GLY A 22 3.68 63.76 -19.06
C GLY A 22 3.02 62.63 -18.27
N ALA A 23 2.03 62.95 -17.44
CA ALA A 23 1.25 61.96 -16.70
C ALA A 23 0.44 61.02 -17.62
N PHE A 24 -0.20 61.56 -18.67
CA PHE A 24 -0.95 60.74 -19.64
C PHE A 24 -0.03 59.85 -20.49
N VAL A 25 1.15 60.33 -20.91
CA VAL A 25 2.14 59.50 -21.64
C VAL A 25 2.60 58.32 -20.79
N LYS A 26 2.84 58.53 -19.49
CA LYS A 26 3.20 57.45 -18.55
C LYS A 26 2.05 56.48 -18.31
N THR A 27 0.82 56.98 -18.25
CA THR A 27 -0.39 56.15 -18.13
C THR A 27 -0.55 55.24 -19.35
N GLU A 28 -0.35 55.78 -20.56
CA GLU A 28 -0.38 55.00 -21.79
C GLU A 28 0.73 53.93 -21.82
N ALA A 29 1.94 54.28 -21.42
CA ALA A 29 3.05 53.34 -21.30
C ALA A 29 2.75 52.19 -20.32
N ASN A 30 2.11 52.49 -19.18
CA ASN A 30 1.65 51.49 -18.22
C ASN A 30 0.57 50.58 -18.82
N MET A 31 -0.37 51.12 -19.61
CA MET A 31 -1.38 50.31 -20.30
C MET A 31 -0.76 49.38 -21.35
N VAL A 32 0.21 49.88 -22.13
CA VAL A 32 0.97 49.08 -23.10
C VAL A 32 1.72 47.95 -22.42
N GLU A 33 2.34 48.22 -21.26
CA GLU A 33 2.99 47.19 -20.46
C GLU A 33 2.02 46.08 -20.05
N ILE A 34 0.85 46.45 -19.52
CA ILE A 34 -0.19 45.50 -19.11
C ILE A 34 -0.69 44.68 -20.30
N TYR A 35 -0.97 45.33 -21.44
CA TYR A 35 -1.43 44.66 -22.66
C TYR A 35 -0.39 43.65 -23.16
N ASN A 36 0.89 44.01 -23.16
CA ASN A 36 1.98 43.10 -23.53
C ASN A 36 2.13 41.93 -22.54
N GLN A 37 1.94 42.18 -21.25
CA GLN A 37 2.00 41.13 -20.24
C GLN A 37 0.84 40.14 -20.37
N LEU A 38 -0.34 40.62 -20.77
CA LEU A 38 -1.54 39.81 -21.01
C LEU A 38 -1.61 39.21 -22.43
N GLY A 39 -0.57 39.38 -23.25
CA GLY A 39 -0.45 38.74 -24.56
C GLY A 39 -1.25 39.42 -25.67
N ALA A 40 -1.49 40.74 -25.57
CA ALA A 40 -2.11 41.49 -26.65
C ALA A 40 -1.27 41.43 -27.95
N THR A 41 -1.95 41.30 -29.09
CA THR A 41 -1.29 41.27 -30.42
C THR A 41 -2.10 42.08 -31.44
N GLY A 42 -1.52 42.37 -32.61
CA GLY A 42 -2.16 43.14 -33.68
C GLY A 42 -1.92 44.66 -33.63
N THR A 43 -2.49 45.38 -34.60
CA THR A 43 -2.42 46.83 -34.72
C THR A 43 -3.82 47.40 -35.06
N PRO A 44 -4.53 48.04 -34.11
CA PRO A 44 -4.12 48.30 -32.73
C PRO A 44 -4.04 47.01 -31.88
N PRO A 45 -3.19 46.95 -30.83
CA PRO A 45 -3.07 45.78 -29.97
C PRO A 45 -4.39 45.44 -29.27
N ALA A 46 -4.81 44.18 -29.39
CA ALA A 46 -6.02 43.66 -28.75
C ALA A 46 -5.68 42.49 -27.82
N LEU A 47 -6.31 42.45 -26.65
CA LEU A 47 -6.16 41.36 -25.70
C LEU A 47 -6.74 40.05 -26.26
N PRO A 48 -6.10 38.90 -26.00
CA PRO A 48 -6.62 37.61 -26.43
C PRO A 48 -7.84 37.20 -25.58
N ALA A 49 -8.70 36.35 -26.13
CA ALA A 49 -9.87 35.81 -25.41
C ALA A 49 -9.50 34.92 -24.21
N ALA A 50 -8.29 34.35 -24.22
CA ALA A 50 -7.71 33.61 -23.10
C ALA A 50 -6.22 33.94 -22.98
N LEU A 51 -5.71 34.04 -21.76
CA LEU A 51 -4.30 34.31 -21.49
C LEU A 51 -3.44 33.17 -22.07
N PRO A 52 -2.44 33.44 -22.93
CA PRO A 52 -1.60 32.39 -23.52
C PRO A 52 -0.74 31.64 -22.49
N ILE A 53 -0.36 30.40 -22.80
CA ILE A 53 0.55 29.59 -21.96
C ILE A 53 1.87 30.32 -21.70
N ALA A 54 2.44 30.95 -22.74
CA ALA A 54 3.68 31.73 -22.63
C ALA A 54 3.59 32.92 -21.66
N LYS A 55 2.38 33.29 -21.22
CA LYS A 55 2.09 34.34 -20.24
C LYS A 55 1.53 33.77 -18.93
N GLY A 56 1.64 32.46 -18.70
CA GLY A 56 1.16 31.78 -17.49
C GLY A 56 -0.33 31.47 -17.48
N GLY A 57 -1.03 31.64 -18.61
CA GLY A 57 -2.42 31.21 -18.76
C GLY A 57 -2.55 29.78 -19.29
N THR A 58 -3.77 29.40 -19.64
CA THR A 58 -4.06 28.07 -20.23
C THR A 58 -4.17 28.12 -21.75
N GLY A 59 -4.21 29.30 -22.36
CA GLY A 59 -4.42 29.48 -23.80
C GLY A 59 -5.84 29.15 -24.30
N ALA A 60 -6.79 28.83 -23.41
CA ALA A 60 -8.15 28.45 -23.78
C ALA A 60 -9.21 28.96 -22.79
N SER A 61 -10.42 29.21 -23.29
CA SER A 61 -11.57 29.69 -22.52
C SER A 61 -12.54 28.58 -22.09
N THR A 62 -12.23 27.31 -22.37
CA THR A 62 -13.02 26.15 -21.96
C THR A 62 -12.16 25.18 -21.15
N GLN A 63 -12.80 24.43 -20.25
CA GLN A 63 -12.10 23.43 -19.43
C GLN A 63 -11.41 22.36 -20.30
N ALA A 64 -12.08 21.90 -21.36
CA ALA A 64 -11.52 20.93 -22.30
C ALA A 64 -10.30 21.51 -23.03
N GLY A 65 -10.41 22.73 -23.57
CA GLY A 65 -9.29 23.39 -24.24
C GLY A 65 -8.10 23.65 -23.31
N ALA A 66 -8.36 24.02 -22.06
CA ALA A 66 -7.32 24.26 -21.06
C ALA A 66 -6.54 22.98 -20.73
N ARG A 67 -7.23 21.85 -20.54
CA ARG A 67 -6.56 20.55 -20.30
C ARG A 67 -5.68 20.14 -21.47
N THR A 68 -6.18 20.24 -22.70
CA THR A 68 -5.40 19.93 -23.90
C THR A 68 -4.18 20.83 -24.02
N ALA A 69 -4.34 22.14 -23.79
CA ALA A 69 -3.25 23.10 -23.86
C ALA A 69 -2.16 22.84 -22.81
N LEU A 70 -2.54 22.30 -21.64
CA LEU A 70 -1.61 21.93 -20.56
C LEU A 70 -1.08 20.48 -20.66
N GLY A 71 -1.47 19.70 -21.69
CA GLY A 71 -1.02 18.32 -21.87
C GLY A 71 -1.59 17.33 -20.87
N VAL A 72 -2.80 17.58 -20.36
CA VAL A 72 -3.53 16.71 -19.40
C VAL A 72 -4.95 16.40 -19.88
N GLY A 73 -5.20 16.49 -21.18
CA GLY A 73 -6.45 16.13 -21.83
C GLY A 73 -6.63 14.61 -22.02
N PRO A 74 -7.82 14.16 -22.47
CA PRO A 74 -8.15 12.73 -22.58
C PRO A 74 -7.25 11.88 -23.51
N GLY A 75 -6.46 12.51 -24.38
CA GLY A 75 -5.51 11.84 -25.27
C GLY A 75 -4.05 12.05 -24.88
N ASP A 76 -3.79 12.78 -23.81
CA ASP A 76 -2.43 13.09 -23.37
C ASP A 76 -1.90 12.01 -22.42
N ALA A 77 -0.58 11.81 -22.43
CA ALA A 77 0.14 10.91 -21.54
C ALA A 77 1.10 11.74 -20.66
N PRO A 78 0.59 12.41 -19.60
CA PRO A 78 1.42 13.28 -18.78
C PRO A 78 2.51 12.48 -18.07
N THR A 79 3.72 13.02 -18.06
CA THR A 79 4.87 12.45 -17.32
C THR A 79 5.19 13.35 -16.14
N LEU A 80 5.33 12.74 -14.96
CA LEU A 80 5.70 13.42 -13.71
C LEU A 80 7.03 12.85 -13.22
N THR A 81 7.98 13.70 -12.85
CA THR A 81 9.23 13.27 -12.21
C THR A 81 9.02 12.85 -10.75
N GLY A 82 7.96 13.35 -10.12
CA GLY A 82 7.50 12.94 -8.80
C GLY A 82 6.03 13.31 -8.60
N LEU A 83 5.34 12.49 -7.82
CA LEU A 83 3.97 12.74 -7.39
C LEU A 83 3.90 12.45 -5.88
N GLU A 84 4.02 13.50 -5.09
CA GLU A 84 3.95 13.42 -3.63
C GLU A 84 2.48 13.41 -3.20
N LEU A 85 2.08 12.39 -2.43
CA LEU A 85 0.74 12.24 -1.89
C LEU A 85 0.79 12.48 -0.39
N THR A 86 0.16 13.56 0.09
CA THR A 86 0.12 13.92 1.52
C THR A 86 -1.31 13.93 2.05
N GLY A 87 -1.48 13.82 3.38
CA GLY A 87 -2.78 13.95 4.02
C GLY A 87 -3.82 12.88 3.66
N GLY A 88 -3.38 11.65 3.34
CA GLY A 88 -4.27 10.56 2.96
C GLY A 88 -4.73 10.58 1.50
N ALA A 89 -4.04 11.34 0.64
CA ALA A 89 -4.34 11.39 -0.78
C ALA A 89 -4.17 10.03 -1.48
N TYR A 90 -4.94 9.84 -2.56
CA TYR A 90 -4.99 8.62 -3.35
C TYR A 90 -5.01 8.93 -4.84
N ILE A 91 -4.69 7.92 -5.66
CA ILE A 91 -4.84 7.95 -7.11
C ILE A 91 -5.95 6.99 -7.49
N ASP A 92 -7.01 7.53 -8.07
CA ASP A 92 -8.15 6.76 -8.54
C ASP A 92 -8.02 6.37 -10.01
N PHE A 93 -8.41 5.14 -10.28
CA PHE A 93 -8.54 4.58 -11.61
C PHE A 93 -10.01 4.26 -11.84
N HIS A 94 -10.58 4.82 -12.91
CA HIS A 94 -11.92 4.52 -13.36
C HIS A 94 -11.85 3.67 -14.63
N TYR A 95 -12.44 2.49 -14.58
CA TYR A 95 -12.70 1.71 -15.78
C TYR A 95 -14.00 2.19 -16.44
N ASN A 96 -13.95 2.41 -17.75
CA ASN A 96 -15.13 2.73 -18.57
C ASN A 96 -15.92 4.00 -18.16
N SER A 97 -15.25 5.01 -17.60
CA SER A 97 -15.90 6.28 -17.19
C SER A 97 -17.11 6.09 -16.26
N SER A 98 -17.04 5.11 -15.36
CA SER A 98 -18.13 4.85 -14.40
C SER A 98 -18.37 6.05 -13.49
N ALA A 99 -19.63 6.25 -13.06
CA ALA A 99 -20.00 7.25 -12.05
C ALA A 99 -19.62 6.86 -10.61
N ALA A 100 -19.07 5.65 -10.39
CA ALA A 100 -18.53 5.27 -9.09
C ALA A 100 -17.25 6.06 -8.78
N ASP A 101 -17.02 6.32 -7.49
CA ASP A 101 -15.86 7.08 -6.97
C ASP A 101 -14.53 6.53 -7.49
N TYR A 102 -14.37 5.20 -7.59
CA TYR A 102 -13.22 4.56 -8.21
C TYR A 102 -13.54 3.12 -8.62
N THR A 103 -12.78 2.57 -9.57
CA THR A 103 -12.73 1.12 -9.84
C THR A 103 -11.62 0.47 -9.02
N SER A 104 -10.43 1.07 -9.08
CA SER A 104 -9.30 0.73 -8.23
C SER A 104 -8.57 1.99 -7.80
N ARG A 105 -7.80 1.91 -6.70
CA ARG A 105 -6.97 3.02 -6.23
C ARG A 105 -5.66 2.56 -5.62
N ILE A 106 -4.71 3.48 -5.64
CA ILE A 106 -3.43 3.39 -4.95
C ILE A 106 -3.45 4.40 -3.80
N ILE A 107 -3.13 3.94 -2.60
CA ILE A 107 -3.14 4.75 -1.37
C ILE A 107 -1.77 4.65 -0.71
N ALA A 108 -1.17 5.79 -0.42
CA ALA A 108 0.00 5.88 0.47
C ALA A 108 -0.50 5.82 1.92
N ASN A 109 -0.66 4.60 2.44
CA ASN A 109 -1.32 4.36 3.73
C ASN A 109 -0.38 4.63 4.91
N SER A 110 0.94 4.48 4.71
CA SER A 110 1.96 4.86 5.68
C SER A 110 3.28 5.18 4.99
N ALA A 111 4.30 5.62 5.75
CA ALA A 111 5.63 5.88 5.24
C ALA A 111 6.32 4.65 4.59
N THR A 112 5.81 3.44 4.83
CA THR A 112 6.42 2.18 4.37
C THR A 112 5.47 1.29 3.60
N ASN A 113 4.20 1.66 3.46
CA ASN A 113 3.19 0.81 2.82
C ASN A 113 2.36 1.57 1.79
N VAL A 114 2.21 0.92 0.63
CA VAL A 114 1.23 1.29 -0.38
C VAL A 114 0.16 0.21 -0.43
N THR A 115 -1.09 0.64 -0.35
CA THR A 115 -2.24 -0.24 -0.50
C THR A 115 -2.82 -0.11 -1.91
N VAL A 116 -3.12 -1.25 -2.53
CA VAL A 116 -3.88 -1.35 -3.78
C VAL A 116 -5.25 -1.92 -3.44
N MET A 117 -6.31 -1.20 -3.78
CA MET A 117 -7.69 -1.57 -3.42
C MET A 117 -8.61 -1.46 -4.62
N GLY A 118 -9.54 -2.41 -4.76
CA GLY A 118 -10.68 -2.34 -5.68
C GLY A 118 -12.00 -2.10 -4.95
N ALA A 119 -12.92 -1.33 -5.55
CA ALA A 119 -14.20 -0.97 -4.91
C ALA A 119 -15.16 -2.15 -4.69
N GLY A 120 -15.00 -3.26 -5.43
CA GLY A 120 -15.88 -4.44 -5.37
C GLY A 120 -15.16 -5.77 -5.12
N SER A 121 -13.99 -5.74 -4.47
CA SER A 121 -13.08 -6.88 -4.25
C SER A 121 -12.43 -7.45 -5.52
N THR A 122 -11.52 -6.67 -6.11
CA THR A 122 -10.51 -7.18 -7.04
C THR A 122 -9.12 -7.09 -6.40
N GLY A 123 -8.36 -8.18 -6.43
CA GLY A 123 -6.98 -8.23 -5.94
C GLY A 123 -5.96 -7.65 -6.93
N LEU A 124 -4.68 -7.72 -6.57
CA LEU A 124 -3.58 -7.40 -7.47
C LEU A 124 -3.42 -8.51 -8.52
N SER A 125 -3.53 -8.17 -9.81
CA SER A 125 -3.20 -9.07 -10.92
C SER A 125 -1.86 -8.69 -11.52
N MET A 126 -0.96 -9.67 -11.69
CA MET A 126 0.38 -9.46 -12.25
C MET A 126 0.53 -10.22 -13.57
N GLY A 127 0.92 -9.52 -14.63
CA GLY A 127 1.19 -10.12 -15.94
C GLY A 127 2.56 -10.77 -16.08
N GLY A 128 3.36 -10.77 -15.01
CA GLY A 128 4.72 -11.29 -14.95
C GLY A 128 5.08 -11.81 -13.56
N SER A 129 6.36 -12.05 -13.33
CA SER A 129 6.85 -12.62 -12.07
C SER A 129 6.60 -11.70 -10.88
N PHE A 130 6.27 -12.31 -9.74
CA PHE A 130 6.19 -11.66 -8.43
C PHE A 130 7.32 -12.18 -7.56
N PHE A 131 8.26 -11.32 -7.17
CA PHE A 131 9.47 -11.69 -6.42
C PHE A 131 9.95 -10.52 -5.54
N PRO A 132 10.64 -10.81 -4.42
CA PRO A 132 11.20 -9.77 -3.56
C PRO A 132 12.36 -9.03 -4.22
N ASN A 133 12.58 -7.77 -3.86
CA ASN A 133 13.73 -7.00 -4.37
C ASN A 133 15.07 -7.36 -3.68
N THR A 134 15.01 -8.13 -2.59
CA THR A 134 16.16 -8.59 -1.80
C THR A 134 16.09 -10.10 -1.71
N ASP A 135 17.13 -10.77 -2.19
CA ASP A 135 17.23 -12.23 -2.17
C ASP A 135 17.22 -12.78 -0.73
N GLY A 136 16.39 -13.80 -0.47
CA GLY A 136 16.23 -14.40 0.85
C GLY A 136 15.75 -13.49 2.00
N GLY A 137 15.43 -12.22 1.74
CA GLY A 137 15.22 -11.21 2.79
C GLY A 137 13.76 -10.91 3.16
N MET A 138 12.78 -11.42 2.41
CA MET A 138 11.36 -11.14 2.64
C MET A 138 10.53 -12.41 2.82
N ASN A 139 9.55 -12.34 3.72
CA ASN A 139 8.57 -13.38 3.95
C ASN A 139 7.32 -13.19 3.07
N CYS A 140 6.68 -14.30 2.71
CA CYS A 140 5.35 -14.31 2.10
C CYS A 140 4.29 -14.57 3.20
N GLY A 141 3.82 -13.50 3.82
CA GLY A 141 2.93 -13.55 4.99
C GLY A 141 3.70 -13.53 6.32
N THR A 142 2.95 -13.48 7.43
CA THR A 142 3.49 -13.48 8.80
C THR A 142 2.68 -14.41 9.71
N GLY A 143 3.15 -14.63 10.94
CA GLY A 143 2.40 -15.40 11.95
C GLY A 143 0.98 -14.87 12.19
N GLN A 144 0.76 -13.56 12.02
CA GLN A 144 -0.55 -12.91 12.15
C GLN A 144 -1.30 -12.87 10.82
N ASN A 145 -0.61 -12.61 9.71
CA ASN A 145 -1.18 -12.39 8.39
C ASN A 145 -0.80 -13.53 7.45
N ARG A 146 -1.48 -14.67 7.63
CA ARG A 146 -1.24 -15.88 6.84
C ARG A 146 -2.08 -15.90 5.58
N PHE A 147 -1.50 -16.37 4.49
CA PHE A 147 -2.28 -16.77 3.32
C PHE A 147 -3.18 -17.95 3.70
N ALA A 148 -4.42 -17.93 3.21
CA ALA A 148 -5.36 -19.04 3.41
C ALA A 148 -4.95 -20.30 2.63
N SER A 149 -4.38 -20.11 1.43
CA SER A 149 -3.95 -21.19 0.53
C SER A 149 -3.07 -20.65 -0.60
N LEU A 150 -2.22 -21.49 -1.16
CA LEU A 150 -1.47 -21.23 -2.40
C LEU A 150 -1.92 -22.21 -3.49
N TYR A 151 -2.32 -21.69 -4.66
CA TYR A 151 -2.65 -22.49 -5.84
C TYR A 151 -1.52 -22.35 -6.85
N ALA A 152 -0.83 -23.45 -7.15
CA ALA A 152 0.30 -23.50 -8.08
C ALA A 152 0.20 -24.74 -8.98
N VAL A 153 0.73 -24.64 -10.21
CA VAL A 153 0.76 -25.76 -11.17
C VAL A 153 1.78 -26.83 -10.73
N THR A 154 2.88 -26.41 -10.11
CA THR A 154 3.93 -27.29 -9.57
C THR A 154 4.21 -26.94 -8.11
N GLY A 155 4.83 -27.87 -7.37
CA GLY A 155 5.25 -27.63 -5.99
C GLY A 155 6.31 -26.54 -5.84
N THR A 156 6.49 -26.05 -4.61
CA THR A 156 7.48 -25.02 -4.28
C THR A 156 8.90 -25.51 -4.50
N ILE A 157 9.74 -24.69 -5.13
CA ILE A 157 11.17 -24.93 -5.27
C ILE A 157 11.88 -24.35 -4.04
N ASN A 158 12.63 -25.18 -3.32
CA ASN A 158 13.50 -24.76 -2.21
C ASN A 158 14.96 -25.00 -2.59
N THR A 159 15.81 -23.98 -2.47
CA THR A 159 17.25 -24.13 -2.70
C THR A 159 17.84 -25.15 -1.73
N SER A 160 18.51 -26.17 -2.28
CA SER A 160 19.19 -27.20 -1.52
C SER A 160 20.56 -27.52 -2.12
N ASP A 161 21.31 -26.47 -2.41
CA ASP A 161 22.64 -26.57 -2.98
C ASP A 161 23.66 -27.04 -1.92
N ALA A 162 24.48 -28.04 -2.24
CA ALA A 162 25.50 -28.57 -1.32
C ALA A 162 26.58 -27.53 -0.97
N ARG A 163 26.75 -26.48 -1.79
CA ARG A 163 27.71 -25.39 -1.55
C ARG A 163 27.25 -24.43 -0.45
N GLU A 164 25.96 -24.44 -0.12
CA GLU A 164 25.34 -23.54 0.84
C GLU A 164 25.05 -24.23 2.19
N LYS A 165 25.48 -25.50 2.34
CA LYS A 165 25.17 -26.32 3.50
C LYS A 165 26.44 -26.94 4.06
N THR A 166 26.43 -27.21 5.35
CA THR A 166 27.39 -28.13 5.96
C THR A 166 27.19 -29.53 5.39
N GLU A 167 28.16 -30.42 5.63
CA GLU A 167 27.98 -31.84 5.36
C GLU A 167 26.73 -32.38 6.08
N VAL A 168 25.97 -33.24 5.39
CA VAL A 168 24.74 -33.85 5.93
C VAL A 168 25.12 -35.00 6.86
N SER A 169 24.95 -34.78 8.16
CA SER A 169 25.17 -35.80 9.19
C SER A 169 24.04 -36.83 9.23
N LYS A 170 24.35 -38.05 9.69
CA LYS A 170 23.32 -39.07 9.97
C LYS A 170 22.52 -38.69 11.21
N LEU A 171 21.24 -39.09 11.24
CA LEU A 171 20.43 -39.01 12.45
C LEU A 171 20.94 -39.99 13.51
N THR A 172 20.87 -39.56 14.76
CA THR A 172 21.11 -40.35 15.97
C THR A 172 19.99 -41.37 16.21
N ASP A 173 20.24 -42.35 17.08
CA ASP A 173 19.22 -43.34 17.47
C ASP A 173 18.00 -42.70 18.14
N SER A 174 18.19 -41.64 18.94
CA SER A 174 17.10 -40.87 19.55
C SER A 174 16.25 -40.17 18.49
N GLU A 175 16.88 -39.54 17.50
CA GLU A 175 16.18 -38.88 16.39
C GLU A 175 15.40 -39.87 15.53
N VAL A 176 16.00 -41.01 15.20
CA VAL A 176 15.32 -42.11 14.50
C VAL A 176 14.11 -42.59 15.31
N SER A 177 14.27 -42.78 16.62
CA SER A 177 13.18 -43.25 17.48
C SER A 177 12.05 -42.22 17.55
N ALA A 178 12.38 -40.94 17.67
CA ALA A 178 11.41 -39.85 17.60
C ALA A 178 10.69 -39.83 16.25
N ALA A 179 11.40 -39.98 15.13
CA ALA A 179 10.80 -40.02 13.79
C ALA A 179 9.77 -41.15 13.64
N MET A 180 10.07 -42.34 14.16
CA MET A 180 9.13 -43.47 14.16
C MET A 180 7.90 -43.20 15.03
N LEU A 181 8.07 -42.58 16.19
CA LEU A 181 6.96 -42.22 17.09
C LEU A 181 6.07 -41.15 16.47
N LEU A 182 6.66 -40.11 15.86
CA LEU A 182 5.91 -39.08 15.15
C LEU A 182 5.08 -39.68 14.00
N ALA A 183 5.62 -40.65 13.27
CA ALA A 183 4.88 -41.34 12.20
C ALA A 183 3.58 -41.98 12.70
N ALA A 184 3.56 -42.48 13.94
CA ALA A 184 2.39 -43.12 14.54
C ALA A 184 1.30 -42.12 14.98
N GLU A 185 1.63 -40.84 15.12
CA GLU A 185 0.69 -39.79 15.53
C GLU A 185 -0.08 -39.15 14.37
N ILE A 186 0.22 -39.54 13.12
CA ILE A 186 -0.50 -39.01 11.95
C ILE A 186 -1.95 -39.49 12.01
N GLY A 187 -2.86 -38.55 12.26
CA GLY A 187 -4.29 -38.79 12.35
C GLY A 187 -5.09 -37.79 11.54
N SER A 188 -6.32 -37.54 11.96
CA SER A 188 -7.19 -36.57 11.32
C SER A 188 -7.72 -35.53 12.31
N TYR A 189 -7.95 -34.32 11.83
CA TYR A 189 -8.52 -33.22 12.62
C TYR A 189 -9.43 -32.34 11.76
N LYS A 190 -10.24 -31.51 12.41
CA LYS A 190 -11.00 -30.43 11.76
C LYS A 190 -10.65 -29.12 12.46
N TRP A 191 -10.61 -28.02 11.71
CA TRP A 191 -10.44 -26.70 12.32
C TRP A 191 -11.69 -26.32 13.11
N LEU A 192 -11.53 -25.96 14.39
CA LEU A 192 -12.64 -25.53 15.23
C LEU A 192 -13.41 -24.36 14.61
N SER A 193 -12.71 -23.38 14.01
CA SER A 193 -13.33 -22.27 13.29
C SER A 193 -14.14 -22.72 12.07
N SER A 194 -13.69 -23.76 11.36
CA SER A 194 -14.46 -24.34 10.25
C SER A 194 -15.69 -25.07 10.75
N ILE A 195 -15.63 -25.76 11.90
CA ILE A 195 -16.80 -26.39 12.51
C ILE A 195 -17.84 -25.33 12.89
N VAL A 196 -17.41 -24.22 13.50
CA VAL A 196 -18.32 -23.11 13.86
C VAL A 196 -19.05 -22.56 12.63
N VAL A 197 -18.34 -22.37 11.51
CA VAL A 197 -18.92 -21.74 10.30
C VAL A 197 -19.69 -22.73 9.43
N LYS A 198 -19.22 -23.99 9.32
CA LYS A 198 -19.69 -24.96 8.33
C LYS A 198 -20.40 -26.16 8.94
N GLY A 199 -20.40 -26.31 10.27
CA GLY A 199 -20.96 -27.46 10.96
C GLY A 199 -20.38 -28.78 10.42
N GLU A 200 -21.25 -29.65 9.95
CA GLU A 200 -20.89 -30.97 9.41
C GLU A 200 -20.05 -30.88 8.13
N ASP A 201 -20.21 -29.81 7.33
CA ASP A 201 -19.46 -29.57 6.08
C ASP A 201 -18.00 -29.15 6.32
N ALA A 202 -17.59 -28.97 7.58
CA ALA A 202 -16.19 -28.77 7.92
C ALA A 202 -15.35 -29.97 7.45
N ARG A 203 -14.38 -29.70 6.57
CA ARG A 203 -13.53 -30.71 5.96
C ARG A 203 -12.58 -31.34 6.98
N THR A 204 -12.34 -32.63 6.82
CA THR A 204 -11.32 -33.38 7.57
C THR A 204 -9.94 -33.14 6.97
N HIS A 205 -8.98 -32.81 7.82
CA HIS A 205 -7.57 -32.61 7.49
C HIS A 205 -6.74 -33.76 8.08
N ILE A 206 -5.59 -34.06 7.48
CA ILE A 206 -4.66 -35.10 7.94
C ILE A 206 -3.41 -34.44 8.53
N GLY A 207 -2.95 -34.93 9.68
CA GLY A 207 -1.75 -34.42 10.36
C GLY A 207 -1.74 -34.72 11.84
N MET A 208 -0.97 -33.94 12.59
CA MET A 208 -0.84 -33.98 14.05
C MET A 208 -0.68 -32.57 14.61
N THR A 209 -0.70 -32.42 15.93
CA THR A 209 -0.43 -31.14 16.60
C THR A 209 1.06 -30.95 16.88
N VAL A 210 1.55 -29.71 16.85
CA VAL A 210 2.96 -29.39 17.15
C VAL A 210 3.32 -29.73 18.59
N GLN A 211 2.42 -29.49 19.53
CA GLN A 211 2.61 -29.77 20.95
C GLN A 211 2.90 -31.26 21.19
N ARG A 212 2.13 -32.15 20.55
CA ARG A 212 2.37 -33.59 20.62
C ARG A 212 3.74 -33.99 20.06
N ALA A 213 4.18 -33.34 18.98
CA ALA A 213 5.51 -33.58 18.44
C ALA A 213 6.62 -33.11 19.40
N ILE A 214 6.44 -31.96 20.06
CA ILE A 214 7.36 -31.47 21.09
C ILE A 214 7.47 -32.48 22.24
N GLU A 215 6.35 -33.00 22.75
CA GLU A 215 6.35 -34.02 23.80
C GLU A 215 7.14 -35.27 23.41
N ILE A 216 6.96 -35.76 22.19
CA ILE A 216 7.66 -36.95 21.69
C ILE A 216 9.16 -36.70 21.58
N MET A 217 9.55 -35.57 20.99
CA MET A 217 10.96 -35.18 20.84
C MET A 217 11.62 -35.07 22.21
N SER A 218 11.00 -34.35 23.16
CA SER A 218 11.51 -34.23 24.53
C SER A 218 11.55 -35.57 25.27
N GLY A 219 10.59 -36.46 25.02
CA GLY A 219 10.58 -37.83 25.55
C GLY A 219 11.74 -38.70 25.04
N GLN A 220 12.33 -38.36 23.88
CA GLN A 220 13.56 -38.96 23.35
C GLN A 220 14.84 -38.19 23.76
N GLY A 221 14.70 -37.20 24.65
CA GLY A 221 15.81 -36.36 25.10
C GLY A 221 16.25 -35.32 24.08
N LEU A 222 15.41 -35.00 23.09
CA LEU A 222 15.70 -34.01 22.05
C LEU A 222 15.09 -32.66 22.40
N ASP A 223 15.84 -31.58 22.17
CA ASP A 223 15.28 -30.24 22.17
C ASP A 223 14.52 -30.01 20.86
N ALA A 224 13.20 -30.04 20.94
CA ALA A 224 12.31 -29.89 19.80
C ALA A 224 12.53 -28.56 19.05
N MET A 225 12.87 -27.49 19.76
CA MET A 225 13.03 -26.14 19.16
C MET A 225 14.34 -25.99 18.39
N SER A 226 15.29 -26.91 18.56
CA SER A 226 16.50 -26.98 17.73
C SER A 226 16.23 -27.49 16.31
N TYR A 227 15.03 -28.00 16.03
CA TYR A 227 14.66 -28.53 14.71
C TYR A 227 13.72 -27.58 13.98
N ALA A 228 14.15 -27.08 12.82
CA ALA A 228 13.43 -26.06 12.06
C ALA A 228 12.05 -26.48 11.54
N PHE A 229 11.70 -27.78 11.56
CA PHE A 229 10.36 -28.23 11.24
C PHE A 229 9.33 -27.90 12.31
N ILE A 230 9.74 -27.56 13.54
CA ILE A 230 8.91 -27.00 14.61
C ILE A 230 9.15 -25.49 14.66
N CYS A 231 8.09 -24.70 14.54
CA CYS A 231 8.15 -23.25 14.56
C CYS A 231 7.28 -22.70 15.68
N TYR A 232 7.70 -21.58 16.27
CA TYR A 232 6.97 -20.80 17.25
C TYR A 232 7.10 -19.32 16.89
N ASP A 233 5.96 -18.63 16.75
CA ASP A 233 5.88 -17.19 16.55
C ASP A 233 5.05 -16.60 17.69
N GLU A 234 5.48 -15.45 18.21
CA GLU A 234 4.73 -14.68 19.20
C GLU A 234 4.63 -13.21 18.82
N TRP A 235 3.60 -12.54 19.31
CA TRP A 235 3.37 -11.14 19.03
C TRP A 235 2.73 -10.42 20.22
N PRO A 236 3.06 -9.13 20.40
CA PRO A 236 2.45 -8.32 21.44
C PRO A 236 1.01 -7.95 21.09
N ALA A 237 0.30 -7.50 22.12
CA ALA A 237 -0.97 -6.84 21.97
C ALA A 237 -0.78 -5.52 21.20
N LEU A 238 -1.81 -5.13 20.46
CA LEU A 238 -1.96 -3.81 19.87
C LEU A 238 -3.18 -3.15 20.49
N GLU A 239 -3.03 -1.90 20.88
CA GLU A 239 -4.15 -1.08 21.30
C GLU A 239 -4.95 -0.62 20.07
N GLU A 240 -6.24 -0.37 20.27
CA GLU A 240 -7.05 0.30 19.28
C GLU A 240 -6.53 1.73 19.12
N ILE A 241 -6.23 2.12 17.89
CA ILE A 241 -5.90 3.50 17.57
C ILE A 241 -7.08 4.06 16.78
N THR A 242 -7.73 5.06 17.38
CA THR A 242 -8.75 5.86 16.71
C THR A 242 -8.17 7.19 16.29
N GLU A 243 -8.58 7.66 15.13
CA GLU A 243 -8.33 9.02 14.67
C GLU A 243 -9.66 9.76 14.56
N GLU A 244 -9.68 11.02 15.02
CA GLU A 244 -10.84 11.88 14.82
C GLU A 244 -10.90 12.34 13.37
N VAL A 245 -11.88 11.86 12.62
CA VAL A 245 -12.13 12.28 11.26
C VAL A 245 -13.26 13.31 11.28
N ILE A 246 -12.88 14.56 11.06
CA ILE A 246 -13.82 15.68 10.89
C ILE A 246 -14.08 15.85 9.40
N ARG A 247 -15.35 15.81 8.98
CA ARG A 247 -15.78 16.09 7.62
C ARG A 247 -16.69 17.31 7.55
N GLY A 248 -16.70 17.94 6.39
CA GLY A 248 -17.48 19.16 6.18
C GLY A 248 -17.45 19.66 4.75
N ASN A 249 -18.15 20.75 4.54
CA ASN A 249 -18.22 21.45 3.28
C ASN A 249 -17.29 22.66 3.31
N ILE A 250 -16.60 22.90 2.19
CA ILE A 250 -15.79 24.09 1.96
C ILE A 250 -16.58 24.99 1.02
N TYR A 251 -16.74 26.26 1.38
CA TYR A 251 -17.34 27.29 0.53
C TYR A 251 -16.29 28.30 0.10
N SER A 252 -16.46 28.90 -1.07
CA SER A 252 -15.68 30.05 -1.54
C SER A 252 -16.64 31.19 -1.88
N ALA A 253 -16.48 32.33 -1.23
CA ALA A 253 -17.36 33.50 -1.36
C ALA A 253 -18.86 33.17 -1.21
N GLY A 254 -19.21 32.19 -0.36
CA GLY A 254 -20.59 31.76 -0.10
C GLY A 254 -21.11 30.65 -1.01
N GLU A 255 -20.37 30.27 -2.06
CA GLU A 255 -20.75 29.18 -2.96
C GLU A 255 -20.06 27.86 -2.57
N PRO A 256 -20.76 26.70 -2.64
CA PRO A 256 -20.18 25.41 -2.27
C PRO A 256 -19.07 25.01 -3.24
N LEU A 257 -17.89 24.72 -2.69
CA LEU A 257 -16.71 24.31 -3.46
C LEU A 257 -16.43 22.82 -3.35
N TYR A 258 -16.42 22.29 -2.12
CA TYR A 258 -16.24 20.87 -1.82
C TYR A 258 -17.28 20.42 -0.80
N GLN A 259 -17.78 19.19 -0.94
CA GLN A 259 -18.77 18.63 -0.03
C GLN A 259 -18.23 17.36 0.63
N ASN A 260 -18.51 17.21 1.93
CA ASN A 260 -18.16 16.04 2.73
C ASN A 260 -16.66 15.64 2.67
N VAL A 261 -15.77 16.63 2.65
CA VAL A 261 -14.32 16.44 2.61
C VAL A 261 -13.72 16.46 4.02
N PRO A 262 -12.54 15.85 4.26
CA PRO A 262 -11.88 15.93 5.57
C PRO A 262 -11.39 17.35 5.88
N TYR A 263 -11.35 17.73 7.16
CA TYR A 263 -10.90 19.06 7.62
C TYR A 263 -9.45 19.38 7.21
N SER A 264 -8.59 18.37 7.03
CA SER A 264 -7.25 18.53 6.47
C SER A 264 -7.25 19.25 5.12
N GLN A 265 -8.28 19.03 4.29
CA GLN A 265 -8.45 19.72 3.02
C GLN A 265 -8.83 21.20 3.19
N PHE A 266 -9.49 21.57 4.29
CA PHE A 266 -9.76 22.97 4.60
C PHE A 266 -8.52 23.70 5.17
N GLN A 267 -7.56 22.98 5.75
CA GLN A 267 -6.37 23.61 6.35
C GLN A 267 -5.55 24.44 5.37
N GLN A 268 -5.54 24.10 4.08
CA GLN A 268 -4.87 24.91 3.04
C GLN A 268 -5.59 26.24 2.75
N TYR A 269 -6.87 26.35 3.10
CA TYR A 269 -7.72 27.52 2.84
C TYR A 269 -7.99 28.36 4.08
N LYS A 270 -7.68 27.84 5.29
CA LYS A 270 -8.08 28.43 6.58
C LYS A 270 -7.69 29.90 6.76
N ASP A 271 -6.57 30.32 6.14
CA ASP A 271 -6.02 31.67 6.27
C ASP A 271 -6.57 32.63 5.20
N PHE A 272 -7.41 32.15 4.27
CA PHE A 272 -8.02 32.95 3.22
C PHE A 272 -9.47 33.30 3.58
N PRO A 273 -9.80 34.58 3.81
CA PRO A 273 -11.11 35.00 4.33
C PRO A 273 -12.29 34.76 3.38
N ALA A 274 -12.03 34.50 2.10
CA ALA A 274 -13.07 34.12 1.15
C ALA A 274 -13.55 32.67 1.34
N PHE A 275 -12.80 31.83 2.04
CA PHE A 275 -13.14 30.42 2.25
C PHE A 275 -13.73 30.21 3.63
N THR A 276 -14.78 29.42 3.70
CA THR A 276 -15.43 29.06 4.97
C THR A 276 -15.66 27.55 5.06
N TRP A 277 -15.72 27.06 6.28
CA TRP A 277 -15.93 25.66 6.63
C TRP A 277 -17.27 25.48 7.33
N GLU A 278 -18.01 24.47 6.90
CA GLU A 278 -19.20 23.96 7.59
C GLU A 278 -18.97 22.50 7.94
N GLU A 279 -18.81 22.19 9.23
CA GLU A 279 -18.69 20.80 9.68
C GLU A 279 -19.99 20.05 9.44
N THR A 280 -19.91 18.89 8.80
CA THR A 280 -21.06 18.01 8.54
C THR A 280 -21.03 16.76 9.41
N SER A 281 -19.84 16.25 9.74
CA SER A 281 -19.70 15.13 10.68
C SER A 281 -18.36 15.15 11.42
N ARG A 282 -18.35 14.49 12.57
CA ARG A 282 -17.19 14.27 13.42
C ARG A 282 -17.30 12.88 14.00
N GLU A 283 -16.40 12.01 13.57
CA GLU A 283 -16.46 10.59 13.88
C GLU A 283 -15.08 10.11 14.32
N GLN A 284 -15.04 9.22 15.30
CA GLN A 284 -13.83 8.48 15.64
C GLN A 284 -13.75 7.27 14.71
N VAL A 285 -12.73 7.21 13.88
CA VAL A 285 -12.51 6.09 12.96
C VAL A 285 -11.36 5.25 13.48
N VAL A 286 -11.60 3.95 13.61
CA VAL A 286 -10.56 2.98 13.98
C VAL A 286 -9.60 2.83 12.80
N ILE A 287 -8.36 3.28 12.97
CA ILE A 287 -7.30 3.14 11.96
C ILE A 287 -6.39 1.94 12.26
N GLN A 288 -6.42 1.44 13.49
CA GLN A 288 -5.84 0.17 13.89
C GLN A 288 -6.79 -0.49 14.88
N GLU A 289 -7.28 -1.68 14.55
CA GLU A 289 -8.07 -2.46 15.50
C GLU A 289 -7.20 -2.97 16.66
N ALA A 290 -7.77 -2.96 17.86
CA ALA A 290 -7.15 -3.66 18.99
C ALA A 290 -6.95 -5.14 18.65
N ARG A 291 -5.83 -5.69 19.12
CA ARG A 291 -5.55 -7.11 18.99
C ARG A 291 -4.82 -7.59 20.24
N ASP A 292 -5.28 -8.68 20.82
CA ASP A 292 -4.58 -9.28 21.95
C ASP A 292 -3.20 -9.81 21.57
N ALA A 293 -2.34 -9.91 22.57
CA ALA A 293 -1.09 -10.64 22.47
C ALA A 293 -1.41 -12.11 22.18
N GLY A 294 -0.51 -12.77 21.45
CA GLY A 294 -0.73 -14.15 21.09
C GLY A 294 0.54 -14.83 20.60
N ASN A 295 0.40 -16.14 20.40
CA ASN A 295 1.44 -16.94 19.82
C ASN A 295 0.83 -18.05 18.97
N ARG A 296 1.70 -18.72 18.22
CA ARG A 296 1.30 -19.84 17.38
C ARG A 296 2.47 -20.77 17.15
N TYR A 297 2.15 -22.06 17.25
CA TYR A 297 3.03 -23.12 16.79
C TYR A 297 2.69 -23.51 15.35
N GLY A 298 3.72 -23.85 14.57
CA GLY A 298 3.59 -24.29 13.19
C GLY A 298 4.55 -25.42 12.83
N PHE A 299 4.22 -26.15 11.77
CA PHE A 299 5.12 -27.12 11.15
C PHE A 299 5.65 -26.61 9.82
N ARG A 300 6.91 -26.93 9.50
CA ARG A 300 7.37 -27.05 8.11
C ARG A 300 7.16 -28.48 7.67
N TYR A 301 6.00 -28.76 7.08
CA TYR A 301 5.57 -30.12 6.77
C TYR A 301 6.53 -30.87 5.84
N ASP A 302 7.22 -30.18 4.92
CA ASP A 302 8.21 -30.82 4.04
C ASP A 302 9.38 -31.42 4.84
N GLN A 303 9.90 -30.68 5.81
CA GLN A 303 10.99 -31.15 6.67
C GLN A 303 10.53 -32.22 7.66
N LEU A 304 9.34 -32.06 8.26
CA LEU A 304 8.74 -33.08 9.11
C LEU A 304 8.55 -34.40 8.35
N GLY A 305 8.09 -34.31 7.10
CA GLY A 305 7.92 -35.47 6.21
C GLY A 305 9.23 -36.20 5.95
N LEU A 306 10.32 -35.47 5.65
CA LEU A 306 11.65 -36.07 5.47
C LEU A 306 12.17 -36.75 6.74
N PHE A 307 11.96 -36.12 7.90
CA PHE A 307 12.35 -36.69 9.19
C PHE A 307 11.61 -38.01 9.46
N ILE A 308 10.28 -38.01 9.29
CA ILE A 308 9.43 -39.21 9.41
C ILE A 308 9.85 -40.30 8.42
N ALA A 309 10.10 -39.93 7.15
CA ALA A 309 10.52 -40.87 6.12
C ALA A 309 11.83 -41.58 6.48
N ARG A 310 12.79 -40.86 7.08
CA ARG A 310 14.03 -41.47 7.57
C ARG A 310 13.78 -42.50 8.66
N GLY A 311 12.87 -42.23 9.59
CA GLY A 311 12.46 -43.18 10.63
C GLY A 311 11.76 -44.43 10.06
N GLN A 312 10.90 -44.25 9.06
CA GLN A 312 10.26 -45.36 8.34
C GLN A 312 11.29 -46.25 7.63
N GLU A 313 12.28 -45.65 6.96
CA GLU A 313 13.31 -46.42 6.27
C GLU A 313 14.21 -47.19 7.24
N GLU A 314 14.57 -46.59 8.38
CA GLU A 314 15.32 -47.30 9.42
C GLU A 314 14.52 -48.48 10.00
N ARG A 315 13.18 -48.35 10.08
CA ARG A 315 12.31 -49.45 10.51
C ARG A 315 12.32 -50.59 9.49
N LEU A 316 12.29 -50.28 8.19
CA LEU A 316 12.37 -51.26 7.11
C LEU A 316 13.70 -52.02 7.16
N ALA A 317 14.83 -51.30 7.23
CA ALA A 317 16.15 -51.90 7.33
C ALA A 317 16.27 -52.88 8.53
N ARG A 318 15.72 -52.49 9.70
CA ARG A 318 15.69 -53.36 10.89
C ARG A 318 14.85 -54.61 10.69
N LEU A 319 13.75 -54.53 9.95
CA LEU A 319 12.91 -55.70 9.64
C LEU A 319 13.64 -56.63 8.66
N GLU A 320 14.22 -56.10 7.59
CA GLU A 320 14.96 -56.87 6.58
C GLU A 320 16.16 -57.62 7.20
N ALA A 321 16.88 -56.96 8.10
CA ALA A 321 17.97 -57.59 8.85
C ALA A 321 17.46 -58.76 9.71
N LYS A 322 16.32 -58.59 10.39
CA LYS A 322 15.71 -59.67 11.21
C LYS A 322 15.22 -60.84 10.35
N LEU A 323 14.58 -60.55 9.22
CA LEU A 323 14.14 -61.58 8.27
C LEU A 323 15.33 -62.38 7.73
N SER A 324 16.41 -61.70 7.34
CA SER A 324 17.64 -62.34 6.86
C SER A 324 18.27 -63.22 7.93
N ALA A 325 18.32 -62.75 9.18
CA ALA A 325 18.84 -63.52 10.31
C ALA A 325 17.95 -64.72 10.68
N SER A 326 16.64 -64.68 10.40
CA SER A 326 15.72 -65.80 10.64
C SER A 326 15.72 -66.87 9.54
N ALA A 327 16.34 -66.57 8.39
CA ALA A 327 16.42 -67.46 7.23
C ALA A 327 17.70 -68.33 7.22
N THR A 328 18.63 -68.09 8.15
CA THR A 328 19.88 -68.84 8.37
C THR A 328 19.78 -69.72 9.61
#